data_AF-A0A1B1K632-F1
#
_entry.id   AF-A0A1B1K632-F1
#
_cell.length_a   1.000
_cell.length_b   1.000
_cell.length_c   1.000
_cell.angle_alpha   90.00
_cell.angle_beta   90.00
_cell.angle_gamma   90.00
#
_symmetry.space_group_name_H-M   'P 1'
#
loop_
_entity.id
_entity.type
_entity.pdbx_description
1 polymer ?
#
loop_
_entity_poly.entity_id
_entity_poly.type
_entity_poly.pdbx_seq_one_letter_code
_entity_poly.pdbx_strand_id
1 'polypeptide(L)'
;MERQLQEALGAPLREPLRFDPHMELDRPGIRSWRGMLTLLRAEMENGGSLPTEPIVMKEFERLLLSQLIVAQPHNYTEVLQRPVPVAPRTIRRAVEILEHHADELLTVEDVASATGISVRALQDGFKKYFGTTPMGYLREVRMKAVRTWLLDADPSTTTVSDAATRCGFLHLGRFSVQYREKFGESPSETLRR
;
A
#
# COMPACT_ATOMS: atom_id res chain seq x y z
N MET A 1 -5.53 -17.34 -6.76
CA MET A 1 -4.58 -17.74 -5.69
C MET A 1 -3.24 -17.04 -5.82
N GLU A 2 -2.45 -17.23 -6.88
CA GLU A 2 -1.11 -16.62 -6.98
C GLU A 2 -1.10 -15.09 -6.93
N ARG A 3 -1.99 -14.43 -7.69
CA ARG A 3 -2.18 -12.97 -7.63
C ARG A 3 -2.42 -12.47 -6.20
N GLN A 4 -3.21 -13.21 -5.45
CA GLN A 4 -3.63 -12.85 -4.09
C GLN A 4 -2.51 -13.08 -3.07
N LEU A 5 -1.69 -14.12 -3.29
CA LEU A 5 -0.46 -14.30 -2.54
C LEU A 5 0.56 -13.19 -2.87
N GLN A 6 0.68 -12.76 -4.14
CA GLN A 6 1.54 -11.62 -4.50
C GLN A 6 1.08 -10.33 -3.84
N GLU A 7 -0.23 -10.07 -3.79
CA GLU A 7 -0.81 -8.95 -3.07
C GLU A 7 -0.48 -9.03 -1.56
N ALA A 8 -0.60 -10.21 -0.96
CA ALA A 8 -0.28 -10.41 0.46
C ALA A 8 1.23 -10.30 0.76
N LEU A 9 2.10 -10.71 -0.17
CA LEU A 9 3.56 -10.62 -0.03
C LEU A 9 4.11 -9.24 -0.43
N GLY A 10 3.35 -8.43 -1.15
CA GLY A 10 3.82 -7.16 -1.74
C GLY A 10 4.94 -7.33 -2.77
N ALA A 11 5.10 -8.53 -3.35
CA ALA A 11 6.21 -8.89 -4.24
C ALA A 11 5.81 -10.00 -5.23
N PRO A 12 6.47 -10.10 -6.40
CA PRO A 12 6.23 -11.20 -7.33
C PRO A 12 6.67 -12.56 -6.76
N LEU A 13 5.97 -13.63 -7.16
CA LEU A 13 6.36 -15.00 -6.81
C LEU A 13 7.67 -15.37 -7.51
N ARG A 14 8.55 -16.05 -6.79
CA ARG A 14 9.83 -16.55 -7.34
C ARG A 14 9.70 -17.94 -7.97
N GLU A 15 8.68 -18.66 -7.55
CA GLU A 15 8.32 -19.99 -8.00
C GLU A 15 6.79 -20.20 -7.86
N PRO A 16 6.20 -21.17 -8.57
CA PRO A 16 4.76 -21.43 -8.47
C PRO A 16 4.30 -21.74 -7.05
N LEU A 17 3.08 -21.35 -6.71
CA LEU A 17 2.47 -21.68 -5.42
C LEU A 17 2.23 -23.19 -5.31
N ARG A 18 2.78 -23.81 -4.27
CA ARG A 18 2.60 -25.24 -3.96
C ARG A 18 2.14 -25.41 -2.51
N PHE A 19 0.92 -25.89 -2.34
CA PHE A 19 0.38 -26.25 -1.03
C PHE A 19 0.93 -27.59 -0.55
N ASP A 20 1.02 -27.76 0.76
CA ASP A 20 1.15 -29.07 1.38
C ASP A 20 -0.08 -29.91 1.00
N PRO A 21 0.09 -31.12 0.43
CA PRO A 21 -1.02 -31.99 0.08
C PRO A 21 -1.80 -32.49 1.30
N HIS A 22 -1.20 -32.46 2.50
CA HIS A 22 -1.88 -32.85 3.73
C HIS A 22 -2.62 -31.64 4.34
N MET A 23 -3.94 -31.78 4.51
CA MET A 23 -4.78 -30.73 5.09
C MET A 23 -5.37 -31.19 6.43
N GLU A 24 -4.97 -30.52 7.50
CA GLU A 24 -5.54 -30.73 8.83
C GLU A 24 -6.86 -29.96 8.99
N LEU A 25 -7.98 -30.68 8.88
CA LEU A 25 -9.32 -30.08 8.88
C LEU A 25 -9.69 -29.39 10.20
N ASP A 26 -9.06 -29.79 11.30
CA ASP A 26 -9.30 -29.21 12.62
C ASP A 26 -8.49 -27.94 12.87
N ARG A 27 -7.59 -27.52 11.97
CA ARG A 27 -6.86 -26.27 12.14
C ARG A 27 -7.83 -25.09 12.11
N PRO A 28 -7.74 -24.10 13.04
CA PRO A 28 -8.72 -23.02 13.14
C PRO A 28 -9.01 -22.30 11.81
N GLY A 29 -7.96 -21.99 11.05
CA GLY A 29 -8.09 -21.34 9.75
C GLY A 29 -8.85 -22.17 8.70
N ILE A 30 -8.64 -23.50 8.70
CA ILE A 30 -9.31 -24.45 7.79
C ILE A 30 -10.77 -24.66 8.21
N ARG A 31 -11.06 -24.67 9.51
CA ARG A 31 -12.45 -24.69 10.01
C ARG A 31 -13.23 -23.46 9.55
N SER A 32 -12.63 -22.27 9.63
CA SER A 32 -13.25 -21.04 9.12
C SER A 32 -13.46 -21.09 7.60
N TRP A 33 -12.47 -21.57 6.84
CA TRP A 33 -12.58 -21.76 5.39
C TRP A 33 -13.72 -22.72 5.01
N ARG A 34 -13.83 -23.85 5.71
CA ARG A 34 -14.94 -24.79 5.54
C ARG A 34 -16.29 -24.16 5.90
N GLY A 35 -16.34 -23.35 6.96
CA GLY A 35 -17.54 -22.60 7.35
C GLY A 35 -18.01 -21.66 6.24
N MET A 36 -17.09 -20.99 5.55
CA MET A 36 -17.41 -20.16 4.38
C MET A 36 -18.00 -21.02 3.24
N LEU A 37 -17.40 -22.16 2.91
CA LEU A 37 -17.97 -23.06 1.90
C LEU A 37 -19.38 -23.55 2.27
N THR A 38 -19.60 -23.89 3.53
CA THR A 38 -20.92 -24.30 4.02
C THR A 38 -21.95 -23.18 3.87
N LEU A 39 -21.56 -21.94 4.18
CA LEU A 39 -22.43 -20.76 3.98
C LEU A 39 -22.80 -20.57 2.52
N LEU A 40 -21.80 -20.56 1.62
CA LEU A 40 -22.04 -20.40 0.19
C LEU A 40 -22.96 -21.50 -0.36
N ARG A 41 -22.74 -22.74 0.07
CA ARG A 41 -23.59 -23.87 -0.29
C ARG A 41 -25.03 -23.66 0.18
N ALA A 42 -25.23 -23.24 1.42
CA ALA A 42 -26.57 -22.99 1.97
C ALA A 42 -27.29 -21.86 1.22
N GLU A 43 -26.59 -20.80 0.83
CA GLU A 43 -27.14 -19.72 0.01
C GLU A 43 -27.59 -20.21 -1.37
N MET A 44 -26.80 -21.08 -2.01
CA MET A 44 -27.18 -21.68 -3.29
C MET A 44 -28.41 -22.59 -3.17
N GLU A 45 -28.48 -23.40 -2.10
CA GLU A 45 -29.61 -24.31 -1.85
C GLU A 45 -30.90 -23.57 -1.49
N ASN A 46 -30.79 -22.44 -0.78
CA ASN A 46 -31.92 -21.65 -0.30
C ASN A 46 -32.35 -20.51 -1.25
N GLY A 47 -31.67 -20.34 -2.39
CA GLY A 47 -31.93 -19.23 -3.31
C GLY A 47 -31.59 -17.85 -2.74
N GLY A 48 -30.56 -17.79 -1.89
CA GLY A 48 -30.04 -16.55 -1.32
C GLY A 48 -29.43 -15.63 -2.37
N SER A 49 -29.21 -14.37 -2.00
CA SER A 49 -28.72 -13.34 -2.93
C SER A 49 -27.20 -13.35 -3.10
N LEU A 50 -26.45 -14.00 -2.21
CA LEU A 50 -24.99 -14.03 -2.27
C LEU A 50 -24.43 -14.57 -3.61
N PRO A 51 -24.94 -15.70 -4.16
CA PRO A 51 -24.45 -16.25 -5.42
C PRO A 51 -24.95 -15.48 -6.65
N THR A 52 -26.03 -14.71 -6.53
CA THR A 52 -26.66 -14.00 -7.65
C THR A 52 -26.06 -12.62 -7.88
N GLU A 53 -25.52 -11.98 -6.84
CA GLU A 53 -24.91 -10.66 -6.91
C GLU A 53 -23.41 -10.72 -7.28
N PRO A 54 -22.99 -10.33 -8.50
CA PRO A 54 -21.63 -10.56 -8.98
C PRO A 54 -20.53 -9.86 -8.15
N ILE A 55 -20.84 -8.68 -7.61
CA ILE A 55 -19.92 -7.94 -6.74
C ILE A 55 -19.70 -8.74 -5.46
N VAL A 56 -20.78 -9.21 -4.83
CA VAL A 56 -20.70 -9.91 -3.55
C VAL A 56 -20.02 -11.27 -3.71
N MET A 57 -20.33 -11.99 -4.79
CA MET A 57 -19.70 -13.27 -5.10
C MET A 57 -18.18 -13.14 -5.31
N LYS A 58 -17.72 -12.04 -5.95
CA LYS A 58 -16.29 -11.76 -6.13
C LYS A 58 -15.58 -11.45 -4.81
N GLU A 59 -16.23 -10.70 -3.92
CA GLU A 59 -15.70 -10.43 -2.58
C GLU A 59 -15.61 -11.72 -1.75
N PHE A 60 -16.62 -12.60 -1.89
CA PHE A 60 -16.66 -13.90 -1.24
C PHE A 60 -15.56 -14.84 -1.74
N GLU A 61 -15.36 -14.94 -3.05
CA GLU A 61 -14.27 -15.69 -3.66
C GLU A 61 -12.92 -15.19 -3.11
N ARG A 62 -12.71 -13.87 -3.07
CA ARG A 62 -11.49 -13.30 -2.50
C ARG A 62 -11.31 -13.73 -1.04
N LEU A 63 -12.34 -13.61 -0.21
CA LEU A 63 -12.25 -14.03 1.19
C LEU A 63 -11.87 -15.52 1.32
N LEU A 64 -12.52 -16.38 0.54
CA LEU A 64 -12.28 -17.82 0.52
C LEU A 64 -10.82 -18.16 0.17
N LEU A 65 -10.31 -17.55 -0.91
CA LEU A 65 -8.95 -17.78 -1.37
C LEU A 65 -7.90 -17.22 -0.41
N SER A 66 -8.14 -16.03 0.18
CA SER A 66 -7.26 -15.44 1.21
C SER A 66 -7.17 -16.34 2.42
N GLN A 67 -8.32 -16.84 2.88
CA GLN A 67 -8.36 -17.72 4.05
C GLN A 67 -7.61 -19.03 3.79
N LEU A 68 -7.73 -19.61 2.59
CA LEU A 68 -7.00 -20.82 2.24
C LEU A 68 -5.48 -20.59 2.21
N ILE A 69 -5.03 -19.49 1.61
CA ILE A 69 -3.60 -19.11 1.56
C ILE A 69 -3.03 -18.98 2.98
N VAL A 70 -3.75 -18.34 3.90
CA VAL A 70 -3.27 -18.14 5.28
C VAL A 70 -3.34 -19.43 6.12
N ALA A 71 -4.37 -20.26 5.89
CA ALA A 71 -4.67 -21.40 6.75
C ALA A 71 -3.93 -22.69 6.37
N GLN A 72 -3.72 -22.94 5.07
CA GLN A 72 -3.08 -24.16 4.57
C GLN A 72 -1.58 -23.92 4.32
N PRO A 73 -0.68 -24.74 4.88
CA PRO A 73 0.75 -24.63 4.60
C PRO A 73 1.07 -24.70 3.09
N HIS A 74 2.03 -23.90 2.65
CA HIS A 74 2.54 -23.81 1.28
C HIS A 74 3.99 -23.31 1.29
N ASN A 75 4.68 -23.36 0.15
CA ASN A 75 6.08 -22.95 -0.01
C ASN A 75 6.39 -21.47 0.32
N TYR A 76 5.38 -20.65 0.64
CA TYR A 76 5.54 -19.26 1.09
C TYR A 76 5.00 -19.01 2.50
N THR A 77 4.54 -20.03 3.22
CA THR A 77 3.93 -19.87 4.55
C THR A 77 4.86 -19.17 5.52
N GLU A 78 6.15 -19.51 5.54
CA GLU A 78 7.13 -18.82 6.40
C GLU A 78 7.29 -17.35 6.01
N VAL A 79 7.31 -17.03 4.71
CA VAL A 79 7.45 -15.65 4.22
C VAL A 79 6.20 -14.83 4.57
N LEU A 80 5.03 -15.44 4.44
CA LEU A 80 3.74 -14.83 4.76
C LEU A 80 3.55 -14.60 6.27
N GLN A 81 4.05 -15.53 7.10
CA GLN A 81 3.98 -15.45 8.57
C GLN A 81 5.10 -14.62 9.19
N ARG A 82 6.13 -14.23 8.42
CA ARG A 82 7.17 -13.33 8.93
C ARG A 82 6.49 -12.04 9.39
N PRO A 83 6.65 -11.65 10.66
CA PRO A 83 6.10 -10.41 11.13
C PRO A 83 6.68 -9.29 10.26
N VAL A 84 5.80 -8.48 9.67
CA VAL A 84 6.20 -7.23 9.02
C VAL A 84 6.96 -6.45 10.09
N PRO A 85 8.27 -6.20 9.91
CA PRO A 85 9.07 -5.69 10.99
C PRO A 85 8.57 -4.29 11.31
N VAL A 86 8.06 -4.10 12.52
CA VAL A 86 7.53 -2.81 12.96
C VAL A 86 8.68 -1.81 13.00
N ALA A 87 8.51 -0.68 12.32
CA ALA A 87 9.54 0.34 12.27
C ALA A 87 9.86 0.84 13.70
N PRO A 88 11.16 0.97 14.07
CA PRO A 88 11.57 1.52 15.35
C PRO A 88 10.93 2.89 15.60
N ARG A 89 10.77 3.26 16.87
CA ARG A 89 10.12 4.53 17.26
C ARG A 89 10.81 5.75 16.61
N THR A 90 12.12 5.71 16.42
CA THR A 90 12.89 6.76 15.72
C THR A 90 12.51 6.89 14.24
N ILE A 91 12.30 5.77 13.54
CA ILE A 91 11.88 5.76 12.14
C ILE A 91 10.41 6.20 12.01
N ARG A 92 9.53 5.78 12.93
CA ARG A 92 8.14 6.28 12.96
C ARG A 92 8.08 7.78 13.21
N ARG A 93 8.88 8.30 14.15
CA ARG A 93 9.02 9.74 14.38
C ARG A 93 9.54 10.48 13.14
N ALA A 94 10.48 9.88 12.40
CA ALA A 94 10.95 10.47 11.14
C ALA A 94 9.81 10.59 10.11
N VAL A 95 8.97 9.55 9.99
CA VAL A 95 7.78 9.60 9.13
C VAL A 95 6.83 10.70 9.56
N GLU A 96 6.53 10.79 10.86
CA GLU A 96 5.67 11.85 11.41
C GLU A 96 6.20 13.24 11.05
N ILE A 97 7.52 13.47 11.16
CA ILE A 97 8.14 14.74 10.76
C ILE A 97 7.96 15.00 9.27
N LEU A 98 8.26 14.01 8.42
CA LEU A 98 8.14 14.16 6.96
C LEU A 98 6.71 14.40 6.50
N GLU A 99 5.71 13.87 7.21
CA GLU A 99 4.30 14.04 6.89
C GLU A 99 3.74 15.40 7.36
N HIS A 100 4.08 15.81 8.59
CA HIS A 100 3.56 17.07 9.14
C HIS A 100 4.25 18.32 8.57
N HIS A 101 5.51 18.20 8.17
CA HIS A 101 6.31 19.31 7.65
C HIS A 101 6.62 19.12 6.17
N ALA A 102 5.69 18.50 5.43
CA ALA A 102 5.90 18.14 4.03
C ALA A 102 6.06 19.37 3.11
N ASP A 103 5.47 20.50 3.46
CA ASP A 103 5.52 21.78 2.75
C ASP A 103 6.81 22.58 3.02
N GLU A 104 7.57 22.23 4.05
CA GLU A 104 8.83 22.90 4.41
C GLU A 104 10.02 22.37 3.61
N LEU A 105 11.09 23.16 3.46
CA LEU A 105 12.34 22.72 2.79
C LEU A 105 13.21 21.84 3.71
N LEU A 106 12.72 20.65 4.03
CA LEU A 106 13.46 19.68 4.85
C LEU A 106 14.62 19.03 4.08
N THR A 107 15.75 18.90 4.77
CA THR A 107 16.88 18.05 4.35
C THR A 107 16.88 16.74 5.13
N VAL A 108 17.69 15.77 4.68
CA VAL A 108 17.83 14.49 5.40
C VAL A 108 18.56 14.70 6.74
N GLU A 109 19.43 15.70 6.81
CA GLU A 109 20.15 16.14 8.00
C GLU A 109 19.19 16.70 9.07
N ASP A 110 18.20 17.50 8.67
CA ASP A 110 17.20 18.06 9.59
C ASP A 110 16.41 16.94 10.29
N VAL A 111 15.97 15.95 9.51
CA VAL A 111 15.21 14.79 10.02
C VAL A 111 16.07 13.91 10.92
N ALA A 112 17.33 13.69 10.53
CA ALA A 112 18.28 12.91 11.33
C ALA A 112 18.55 13.59 12.69
N SER A 113 18.75 14.91 12.67
CA SER A 113 18.93 15.74 13.87
C SER A 113 17.70 15.68 14.79
N ALA A 114 16.50 15.90 14.23
CA ALA A 114 15.25 15.90 14.99
C ALA A 114 14.89 14.52 15.60
N THR A 115 15.41 13.44 15.02
CA THR A 115 15.18 12.07 15.50
C THR A 115 16.31 11.50 16.36
N GLY A 116 17.45 12.19 16.45
CA GLY A 116 18.60 11.79 17.24
C GLY A 116 19.36 10.58 16.69
N ILE A 117 19.26 10.31 15.39
CA ILE A 117 20.00 9.23 14.72
C ILE A 117 20.87 9.76 13.59
N SER A 118 21.87 9.00 13.18
CA SER A 118 22.69 9.38 12.02
C SER A 118 21.88 9.34 10.72
N VAL A 119 22.28 10.15 9.74
CA VAL A 119 21.71 10.12 8.37
C VAL A 119 21.76 8.71 7.78
N ARG A 120 22.86 7.98 8.01
CA ARG A 120 23.00 6.59 7.55
C ARG A 120 21.95 5.68 8.18
N ALA A 121 21.78 5.73 9.51
CA ALA A 121 20.78 4.93 10.20
C ALA A 121 19.35 5.27 9.74
N LEU A 122 19.08 6.55 9.47
CA LEU A 122 17.82 7.01 8.92
C LEU A 122 17.57 6.44 7.52
N GLN A 123 18.55 6.55 6.61
CA GLN A 123 18.45 6.02 5.25
C GLN A 123 18.27 4.49 5.23
N ASP A 124 19.06 3.77 6.04
CA ASP A 124 18.97 2.31 6.16
C ASP A 124 17.60 1.89 6.72
N GLY A 125 17.09 2.64 7.71
CA GLY A 125 15.74 2.44 8.24
C GLY A 125 14.66 2.62 7.17
N PHE A 126 14.68 3.73 6.42
CA PHE A 126 13.70 3.95 5.35
C PHE A 126 13.77 2.89 4.26
N LYS A 127 14.98 2.45 3.88
CA LYS A 127 15.15 1.37 2.90
C LYS A 127 14.59 0.05 3.42
N LYS A 128 14.81 -0.27 4.69
CA LYS A 128 14.35 -1.51 5.33
C LYS A 128 12.83 -1.56 5.50
N TYR A 129 12.21 -0.45 5.93
CA TYR A 129 10.80 -0.44 6.34
C TYR A 129 9.84 0.13 5.28
N PHE A 130 10.33 0.97 4.36
CA PHE A 130 9.51 1.62 3.32
C PHE A 130 10.03 1.40 1.90
N GLY A 131 11.13 0.67 1.73
CA GLY A 131 11.70 0.37 0.41
C GLY A 131 12.24 1.59 -0.35
N THR A 132 12.38 2.75 0.30
CA THR A 132 12.79 4.01 -0.32
C THR A 132 13.78 4.78 0.56
N THR A 133 14.23 5.95 0.11
CA THR A 133 15.01 6.89 0.93
C THR A 133 14.08 7.85 1.68
N PRO A 134 14.54 8.52 2.76
CA PRO A 134 13.73 9.52 3.45
C PRO A 134 13.22 10.63 2.52
N MET A 135 14.09 11.13 1.64
CA MET A 135 13.73 12.16 0.66
C MET A 135 12.83 11.62 -0.46
N GLY A 136 12.95 10.33 -0.79
CA GLY A 136 12.02 9.64 -1.67
C GLY A 136 10.62 9.56 -1.05
N TYR A 137 10.54 9.20 0.24
CA TYR A 137 9.29 9.17 1.00
C TYR A 137 8.65 10.57 1.07
N LEU A 138 9.42 11.60 1.42
CA LEU A 138 8.94 12.97 1.44
C LEU A 138 8.38 13.42 0.08
N ARG A 139 9.06 13.07 -1.01
CA ARG A 139 8.56 13.36 -2.37
C ARG A 139 7.22 12.66 -2.64
N GLU A 140 7.07 11.43 -2.18
CA GLU A 140 5.82 10.67 -2.33
C GLU A 140 4.66 11.32 -1.58
N VAL A 141 4.90 11.79 -0.34
CA VAL A 141 3.95 12.56 0.47
C VAL A 141 3.55 13.85 -0.26
N ARG A 142 4.52 14.63 -0.74
CA ARG A 142 4.28 15.87 -1.49
C ARG A 142 3.47 15.64 -2.77
N MET A 143 3.78 14.61 -3.54
CA MET A 143 3.03 14.27 -4.76
C MET A 143 1.55 13.99 -4.47
N LYS A 144 1.26 13.28 -3.37
CA LYS A 144 -0.13 13.03 -2.94
C LYS A 144 -0.81 14.32 -2.51
N ALA A 145 -0.15 15.15 -1.72
CA ALA A 145 -0.68 16.44 -1.26
C ALA A 145 -1.02 17.37 -2.44
N VAL A 146 -0.13 17.48 -3.44
CA VAL A 146 -0.40 18.25 -4.66
C VAL A 146 -1.63 17.72 -5.37
N ARG A 147 -1.75 16.40 -5.55
CA ARG A 147 -2.90 15.81 -6.24
C ARG A 147 -4.20 16.10 -5.51
N THR A 148 -4.23 15.93 -4.19
CA THR A 148 -5.40 16.27 -3.36
C THR A 148 -5.77 17.74 -3.56
N TRP A 149 -4.80 18.64 -3.48
CA TRP A 149 -5.08 20.06 -3.63
C TRP A 149 -5.58 20.42 -5.04
N LEU A 150 -5.02 19.82 -6.09
CA LEU A 150 -5.48 20.04 -7.47
C LEU A 150 -6.91 19.54 -7.71
N LEU A 151 -7.31 18.44 -7.06
CA LEU A 151 -8.67 17.91 -7.17
C LEU A 151 -9.71 18.75 -6.42
N ASP A 152 -9.29 19.41 -5.33
CA ASP A 152 -10.17 20.25 -4.51
C ASP A 152 -10.18 21.74 -4.95
N ALA A 153 -9.28 22.12 -5.87
CA ALA A 153 -9.09 23.50 -6.28
C ALA A 153 -10.01 23.94 -7.43
N ASP A 154 -10.30 25.24 -7.48
CA ASP A 154 -10.96 25.85 -8.63
C ASP A 154 -9.93 26.17 -9.74
N PRO A 155 -10.07 25.60 -10.95
CA PRO A 155 -9.15 25.83 -12.07
C PRO A 155 -9.04 27.31 -12.51
N SER A 156 -10.02 28.15 -12.16
CA SER A 156 -10.03 29.58 -12.49
C SER A 156 -9.17 30.43 -11.55
N THR A 157 -8.86 29.93 -10.36
CA THR A 157 -8.14 30.68 -9.32
C THR A 157 -6.82 30.02 -8.88
N THR A 158 -6.61 28.75 -9.22
CA THR A 158 -5.42 28.00 -8.83
C THR A 158 -4.60 27.61 -10.05
N THR A 159 -3.27 27.63 -9.92
CA THR A 159 -2.37 27.10 -10.94
C THR A 159 -1.63 25.86 -10.45
N VAL A 160 -1.24 25.00 -11.40
CA VAL A 160 -0.36 23.85 -11.12
C VAL A 160 0.97 24.30 -10.50
N SER A 161 1.50 25.44 -10.93
CA SER A 161 2.75 25.99 -10.40
C SER A 161 2.63 26.35 -8.92
N ASP A 162 1.51 26.97 -8.52
CA ASP A 162 1.25 27.32 -7.12
C ASP A 162 1.09 26.06 -6.28
N ALA A 163 0.35 25.08 -6.80
CA ALA A 163 0.16 23.77 -6.18
C ALA A 163 1.50 23.07 -5.89
N ALA A 164 2.35 22.97 -6.91
CA ALA A 164 3.65 22.33 -6.80
C ALA A 164 4.60 23.10 -5.87
N THR A 165 4.62 24.44 -5.97
CA THR A 165 5.54 25.27 -5.17
C THR A 165 5.20 25.21 -3.68
N ARG A 166 3.92 25.25 -3.31
CA ARG A 166 3.49 25.12 -1.91
C ARG A 166 3.88 23.78 -1.30
N CYS A 167 3.91 22.71 -2.09
CA CYS A 167 4.37 21.41 -1.65
C CYS A 167 5.89 21.22 -1.80
N GLY A 168 6.65 22.30 -2.02
CA GLY A 168 8.11 22.27 -2.02
C GLY A 168 8.75 21.71 -3.30
N PHE A 169 8.07 21.73 -4.45
CA PHE A 169 8.67 21.41 -5.75
C PHE A 169 9.28 22.65 -6.42
N LEU A 170 10.61 22.68 -6.50
CA LEU A 170 11.36 23.79 -7.12
C LEU A 170 11.50 23.67 -8.65
N HIS A 171 11.39 22.45 -9.20
CA HIS A 171 11.63 22.17 -10.61
C HIS A 171 10.35 21.67 -11.29
N LEU A 172 9.51 22.62 -11.72
CA LEU A 172 8.16 22.33 -12.26
C LEU A 172 8.16 21.36 -13.45
N GLY A 173 9.14 21.47 -14.37
CA GLY A 173 9.24 20.54 -15.50
C GLY A 173 9.48 19.08 -15.08
N ARG A 174 10.40 18.86 -14.13
CA ARG A 174 10.66 17.52 -13.58
C ARG A 174 9.48 17.00 -12.76
N PHE A 175 8.86 17.88 -11.99
CA PHE A 175 7.64 17.59 -11.24
C PHE A 175 6.53 17.08 -12.17
N SER A 176 6.22 17.79 -13.26
CA SER A 176 5.13 17.40 -14.17
C SER A 176 5.36 16.03 -14.82
N VAL A 177 6.62 15.71 -15.18
CA VAL A 177 6.96 14.38 -15.72
C VAL A 177 6.75 13.29 -14.67
N GLN A 178 7.30 13.47 -13.47
CA GLN A 178 7.18 12.49 -12.37
C GLN A 178 5.74 12.32 -11.90
N TYR A 179 4.95 13.41 -11.90
CA TYR A 179 3.53 13.36 -11.59
C TYR A 179 2.78 12.49 -12.59
N ARG A 180 3.03 12.67 -13.89
CA ARG A 180 2.40 11.87 -14.94
C ARG A 180 2.81 10.40 -14.90
N GLU A 181 4.09 10.11 -14.68
CA GLU A 181 4.58 8.74 -14.50
C GLU A 181 3.87 8.03 -13.33
N LYS A 182 3.55 8.78 -12.27
CA LYS A 182 2.92 8.24 -11.06
C LYS A 182 1.41 8.08 -11.17
N PHE A 183 0.71 9.09 -11.69
CA PHE A 183 -0.76 9.16 -11.65
C PHE A 183 -1.42 8.84 -13.00
N GLY A 184 -0.65 8.67 -14.07
CA GLY A 184 -1.16 8.36 -15.41
C GLY A 184 -1.75 9.57 -16.14
N GLU A 185 -1.73 10.76 -15.52
CA GLU A 185 -2.24 12.02 -16.07
C GLU A 185 -1.34 13.17 -15.65
N SER A 186 -1.35 14.27 -16.40
CA SER A 186 -0.61 15.49 -16.05
C SER A 186 -1.31 16.26 -14.91
N PRO A 187 -0.57 17.08 -14.15
CA PRO A 187 -1.16 17.93 -13.11
C PRO A 187 -2.26 18.86 -13.66
N SER A 188 -2.09 19.38 -14.88
CA SER A 188 -3.09 20.24 -15.53
C SER A 188 -4.38 19.49 -15.88
N GLU A 189 -4.29 18.19 -16.20
CA GLU A 189 -5.46 17.34 -16.40
C GLU A 189 -6.16 17.08 -15.06
N THR A 190 -5.42 16.78 -13.99
CA THR A 190 -6.02 16.64 -12.64
C THR A 190 -6.76 17.91 -12.22
N LEU A 191 -6.18 19.09 -12.42
CA LEU A 191 -6.80 20.38 -12.04
C LEU A 191 -8.10 20.68 -12.81
N ARG A 192 -8.30 20.10 -13.99
CA ARG A 192 -9.46 20.37 -14.85
C ARG A 192 -10.62 19.39 -14.66
N ARG A 193 -10.46 18.41 -13.76
CA ARG A 193 -11.53 17.47 -13.40
C ARG A 193 -12.54 18.14 -12.48
#